data_AF-A0A1C6BCG6-F1
#
_entry.id   AF-A0A1C6BCG6-F1
#
_cell.length_a   1.000
_cell.length_b   1.000
_cell.length_c   1.000
_cell.angle_alpha   90.00
_cell.angle_beta   90.00
_cell.angle_gamma   90.00
#
_symmetry.space_group_name_H-M   'P 1'
#
loop_
_entity.id
_entity.type
_entity.pdbx_description
1 polymer ?
#
loop_
_entity_poly.entity_id
_entity_poly.type
_entity_poly.pdbx_seq_one_letter_code
_entity_poly.pdbx_strand_id
1 'polypeptide(L)'
;MIEWEKIKELMNCFPRSIINNKGEFIAMVKENEYFLLESCKDEREMKCKVLAWFSRGAHKTQHYKSKKKNNEYHQFMLDGINKYLGTNFDFEDMDIIYTKLGNDVNRPLCEKFVDSGYDMNIII
;
A
#
# COMPACT_ATOMS: atom_id res chain seq x y z
N MET A 1 -18.56 -8.11 -4.31
CA MET A 1 -17.62 -8.87 -3.44
C MET A 1 -16.36 -9.08 -4.25
N ILE A 2 -15.21 -8.75 -3.71
CA ILE A 2 -13.94 -8.92 -4.43
C ILE A 2 -13.71 -10.41 -4.68
N GLU A 3 -13.32 -10.76 -5.90
CA GLU A 3 -13.01 -12.13 -6.27
C GLU A 3 -11.77 -12.64 -5.51
N TRP A 4 -11.81 -13.89 -5.06
CA TRP A 4 -10.70 -14.49 -4.30
C TRP A 4 -9.37 -14.48 -5.07
N GLU A 5 -9.40 -14.56 -6.40
CA GLU A 5 -8.21 -14.44 -7.23
C GLU A 5 -7.51 -13.09 -7.08
N LYS A 6 -8.27 -11.98 -7.02
CA LYS A 6 -7.73 -10.63 -6.79
C LYS A 6 -7.09 -10.48 -5.42
N ILE A 7 -7.66 -11.14 -4.43
CA ILE A 7 -7.08 -11.19 -3.08
C ILE A 7 -5.75 -11.97 -3.10
N LYS A 8 -5.70 -13.11 -3.81
CA LYS A 8 -4.45 -13.87 -3.98
C LYS A 8 -3.38 -13.10 -4.74
N GLU A 9 -3.76 -12.31 -5.75
CA GLU A 9 -2.84 -11.39 -6.46
C GLU A 9 -2.17 -10.42 -5.47
N LEU A 10 -2.97 -9.77 -4.61
CA LEU A 10 -2.44 -8.89 -3.55
C LEU A 10 -1.52 -9.66 -2.59
N MET A 11 -1.96 -10.82 -2.08
CA MET A 11 -1.16 -11.63 -1.16
C MET A 11 0.17 -12.08 -1.75
N ASN A 12 0.21 -12.38 -3.05
CA ASN A 12 1.43 -12.74 -3.78
C ASN A 12 2.41 -11.57 -3.95
N CYS A 13 1.94 -10.33 -3.77
CA CYS A 13 2.78 -9.13 -3.79
C CYS A 13 3.43 -8.87 -2.43
N PHE A 14 2.85 -9.35 -1.34
CA PHE A 14 3.38 -9.21 0.01
C PHE A 14 3.60 -10.60 0.64
N PRO A 15 4.76 -11.26 0.42
CA PRO A 15 5.02 -12.59 0.93
C PRO A 15 4.88 -12.69 2.46
N ARG A 16 4.17 -13.73 2.92
CA ARG A 16 3.79 -13.98 4.33
C ARG A 16 2.72 -13.03 4.88
N SER A 17 2.06 -12.26 4.00
CA SER A 17 0.82 -11.57 4.35
C SER A 17 -0.26 -12.56 4.80
N ILE A 18 -1.19 -12.07 5.62
CA ILE A 18 -2.33 -12.85 6.11
C ILE A 18 -3.61 -12.02 6.00
N ILE A 19 -4.75 -12.72 6.06
CA ILE A 19 -6.05 -12.12 6.33
C ILE A 19 -6.53 -12.67 7.67
N ASN A 20 -6.84 -11.79 8.61
CA ASN A 20 -7.31 -12.21 9.93
C ASN A 20 -8.85 -12.33 9.99
N ASN A 21 -9.37 -12.74 11.15
CA ASN A 21 -10.81 -12.92 11.37
C ASN A 21 -11.63 -11.62 11.37
N LYS A 22 -11.00 -10.45 11.33
CA LYS A 22 -11.64 -9.13 11.18
C LYS A 22 -11.66 -8.66 9.72
N GLY A 23 -11.22 -9.52 8.78
CA GLY A 23 -11.12 -9.15 7.38
C GLY A 23 -10.03 -8.11 7.10
N GLU A 24 -9.01 -7.99 7.96
CA GLU A 24 -7.85 -7.13 7.72
C GLU A 24 -6.84 -7.88 6.87
N PHE A 25 -6.39 -7.27 5.77
CA PHE A 25 -5.20 -7.71 5.07
C PHE A 25 -3.98 -7.11 5.78
N ILE A 26 -3.08 -7.97 6.24
CA ILE A 26 -1.87 -7.59 6.97
C ILE A 26 -0.68 -7.92 6.08
N ALA A 27 -0.05 -6.88 5.52
CA ALA A 27 1.13 -7.01 4.65
C ALA A 27 2.35 -7.47 5.45
N MET A 28 2.50 -6.98 6.69
CA MET A 28 3.58 -7.38 7.59
C MET A 28 3.10 -7.46 9.04
N VAL A 29 3.06 -8.69 9.57
CA VAL A 29 2.51 -9.00 10.90
C VAL A 29 3.27 -8.31 12.03
N LYS A 30 4.60 -8.24 11.94
CA LYS A 30 5.45 -7.76 13.03
C LYS A 30 5.32 -6.25 13.25
N GLU A 31 5.25 -5.47 12.18
CA GLU A 31 5.08 -4.01 12.22
C GLU A 31 3.62 -3.60 12.26
N ASN A 32 2.70 -4.57 12.13
CA ASN A 32 1.26 -4.37 12.05
C ASN A 32 0.91 -3.36 10.94
N GLU A 33 1.39 -3.64 9.73
CA GLU A 33 1.12 -2.86 8.52
C GLU A 33 -0.06 -3.51 7.79
N TYR A 34 -1.23 -2.88 7.84
CA TYR A 34 -2.49 -3.49 7.42
C TYR A 34 -3.50 -2.48 6.90
N PHE A 35 -4.54 -2.99 6.24
CA PHE A 35 -5.79 -2.26 6.03
C PHE A 35 -6.99 -3.20 6.10
N LEU A 36 -8.18 -2.66 6.38
CA LEU A 36 -9.42 -3.44 6.39
C LEU A 36 -9.83 -3.83 4.95
N LEU A 37 -9.54 -5.06 4.54
CA LEU A 37 -9.87 -5.58 3.20
C LEU A 37 -11.37 -5.80 3.03
N GLU A 38 -12.06 -6.22 4.10
CA GLU A 38 -13.51 -6.47 4.08
C GLU A 38 -14.33 -5.24 3.68
N SER A 39 -13.80 -4.03 3.93
CA SER A 39 -14.50 -2.81 3.54
C SER A 39 -14.30 -2.42 2.07
N CYS A 40 -13.49 -3.15 1.30
CA CYS A 40 -13.25 -2.87 -0.11
C CYS A 40 -14.37 -3.46 -0.97
N LYS A 41 -15.01 -2.64 -1.79
CA LYS A 41 -16.11 -3.03 -2.69
C LYS A 41 -15.60 -3.68 -3.98
N ASP A 42 -14.46 -3.19 -4.47
CA ASP A 42 -13.84 -3.57 -5.73
C ASP A 42 -12.30 -3.46 -5.66
N GLU A 43 -11.63 -3.86 -6.75
CA GLU A 43 -10.17 -3.81 -6.87
C GLU A 43 -9.63 -2.37 -6.81
N ARG A 44 -10.43 -1.39 -7.26
CA ARG A 44 -10.05 0.03 -7.23
C ARG A 44 -9.92 0.52 -5.79
N GLU A 45 -10.87 0.19 -4.92
CA GLU A 45 -10.76 0.50 -3.50
C GLU A 45 -9.56 -0.19 -2.84
N MET A 46 -9.21 -1.42 -3.26
CA MET A 46 -7.98 -2.08 -2.79
C MET A 46 -6.73 -1.30 -3.19
N LYS A 47 -6.63 -0.86 -4.46
CA LYS A 47 -5.52 -0.05 -4.97
C LYS A 47 -5.37 1.26 -4.19
N CYS A 48 -6.48 1.96 -3.96
CA CYS A 48 -6.48 3.17 -3.13
C CYS A 48 -5.98 2.88 -1.70
N LYS A 49 -6.42 1.77 -1.09
CA LYS A 49 -5.98 1.41 0.27
C LYS A 49 -4.51 0.99 0.33
N VAL A 50 -3.99 0.29 -0.67
CA VAL A 50 -2.55 -0.02 -0.75
C VAL A 50 -1.73 1.27 -0.74
N LEU A 51 -2.10 2.27 -1.55
CA LEU A 51 -1.42 3.57 -1.56
C LEU A 51 -1.59 4.32 -0.22
N ALA A 52 -2.82 4.43 0.28
CA ALA A 52 -3.15 5.23 1.46
C ALA A 52 -2.53 4.67 2.75
N TRP A 53 -2.56 3.35 2.92
CA TRP A 53 -2.13 2.71 4.17
C TRP A 53 -0.66 2.30 4.14
N PHE A 54 -0.09 1.90 2.99
CA PHE A 54 1.28 1.37 2.95
C PHE A 54 2.37 2.37 2.53
N SER A 55 2.02 3.51 1.94
CA SER A 55 3.00 4.53 1.52
C SER A 55 3.90 5.00 2.68
N ARG A 56 3.34 5.14 3.89
CA ARG A 56 4.13 5.46 5.09
C ARG A 56 5.17 4.38 5.38
N GLY A 57 4.75 3.12 5.32
CA GLY A 57 5.59 1.95 5.53
C GLY A 57 6.68 1.81 4.47
N ALA A 58 6.48 2.37 3.28
CA ALA A 58 7.44 2.33 2.19
C ALA A 58 8.54 3.41 2.26
N HIS A 59 8.44 4.43 3.13
CA HIS A 59 9.42 5.53 3.15
C HIS A 59 9.74 6.13 4.54
N LYS A 60 8.75 6.24 5.45
CA LYS A 60 8.85 7.16 6.61
C LYS A 60 9.04 6.48 7.95
N THR A 61 8.66 5.21 8.10
CA THR A 61 8.64 4.56 9.42
C THR A 61 10.04 4.30 9.98
N GLN A 62 10.16 4.20 11.30
CA GLN A 62 11.40 3.88 12.01
C GLN A 62 11.11 2.81 13.07
N HIS A 63 10.65 1.63 12.66
CA HIS A 63 10.33 0.52 13.57
C HIS A 63 11.57 -0.04 14.27
N TYR A 64 12.74 0.13 13.66
CA TYR A 64 14.00 -0.43 14.11
C TYR A 64 14.99 0.64 14.52
N LYS A 65 15.88 0.30 15.47
CA LYS A 65 17.04 1.14 15.82
C LYS A 65 18.07 1.23 14.69
N SER A 66 18.09 0.24 13.79
CA SER A 66 19.07 0.17 12.71
C SER A 66 18.48 0.76 11.43
N LYS A 67 19.17 1.75 10.85
CA LYS A 67 18.84 2.29 9.52
C LYS A 67 18.74 1.21 8.47
N LYS A 68 19.65 0.22 8.47
CA LYS A 68 19.63 -0.91 7.52
C LYS A 68 18.31 -1.68 7.60
N LYS A 69 17.83 -2.02 8.80
CA LYS A 69 16.57 -2.76 8.98
C LYS A 69 15.35 -1.93 8.59
N ASN A 70 15.36 -0.62 8.83
CA ASN A 70 14.29 0.26 8.35
C ASN A 70 14.29 0.31 6.82
N ASN A 71 15.45 0.44 6.18
CA ASN A 71 15.54 0.43 4.73
C ASN A 71 15.08 -0.91 4.11
N GLU A 72 15.41 -2.05 4.72
CA GLU A 72 14.92 -3.36 4.30
C GLU A 72 13.39 -3.46 4.40
N TYR A 73 12.80 -2.89 5.45
CA TYR A 73 11.35 -2.80 5.62
C TYR A 73 10.71 -1.89 4.56
N HIS A 74 11.27 -0.70 4.36
CA HIS A 74 10.82 0.26 3.35
C HIS A 74 10.84 -0.35 1.95
N GLN A 75 11.94 -1.03 1.60
CA GLN A 75 12.06 -1.71 0.31
C GLN A 75 11.04 -2.83 0.16
N PHE A 76 10.81 -3.65 1.19
CA PHE A 76 9.78 -4.70 1.14
C PHE A 76 8.39 -4.12 0.85
N MET A 77 8.03 -3.03 1.51
CA MET A 77 6.73 -2.38 1.30
C MET A 77 6.65 -1.78 -0.10
N LEU A 78 7.70 -1.10 -0.57
CA LEU A 78 7.76 -0.53 -1.91
C LEU A 78 7.65 -1.59 -3.01
N ASP A 79 8.39 -2.71 -2.88
CA ASP A 79 8.36 -3.81 -3.84
C ASP A 79 6.95 -4.41 -3.95
N GLY A 80 6.26 -4.60 -2.83
CA GLY A 80 4.90 -5.12 -2.81
C GLY A 80 3.89 -4.14 -3.42
N ILE A 81 4.02 -2.84 -3.13
CA ILE A 81 3.19 -1.78 -3.74
C ILE A 81 3.40 -1.79 -5.27
N ASN A 82 4.65 -1.71 -5.73
CA ASN A 82 4.99 -1.66 -7.15
C ASN A 82 4.53 -2.91 -7.90
N LYS A 83 4.73 -4.10 -7.30
CA LYS A 83 4.29 -5.35 -7.90
C LYS A 83 2.76 -5.44 -8.01
N TYR A 84 2.02 -4.97 -7.00
CA TYR A 84 0.56 -5.02 -7.02
C TYR A 84 -0.06 -4.00 -7.99
N LEU A 85 0.51 -2.78 -8.04
CA LEU A 85 -0.02 -1.70 -8.86
C LEU A 85 0.51 -1.72 -10.30
N GLY A 86 1.58 -2.48 -10.57
CA GLY A 86 2.26 -2.48 -11.87
C GLY A 86 3.03 -1.19 -12.12
N THR A 87 3.66 -0.65 -11.08
CA THR A 87 4.35 0.66 -11.08
C THR A 87 5.83 0.51 -10.76
N ASN A 88 6.57 1.62 -10.90
CA ASN A 88 8.02 1.68 -10.73
C ASN A 88 8.42 2.77 -9.73
N PHE A 89 7.56 3.06 -8.75
CA PHE A 89 7.77 4.17 -7.81
C PHE A 89 9.09 4.01 -7.05
N ASP A 90 9.71 5.13 -6.74
CA ASP A 90 10.85 5.20 -5.84
C ASP A 90 10.44 5.71 -4.44
N PHE A 91 11.44 6.01 -3.60
CA PHE A 91 11.19 6.47 -2.24
C PHE A 91 10.68 7.91 -2.19
N GLU A 92 11.10 8.75 -3.14
CA GLU A 92 10.66 10.13 -3.30
C GLU A 92 9.18 10.18 -3.74
N ASP A 93 8.77 9.33 -4.67
CA ASP A 93 7.38 9.14 -5.06
C ASP A 93 6.52 8.74 -3.85
N MET A 94 7.02 7.82 -3.01
CA MET A 94 6.30 7.39 -1.81
C MET A 94 6.14 8.50 -0.76
N ASP A 95 7.09 9.43 -0.64
CA ASP A 95 6.94 10.59 0.24
C ASP A 95 5.81 11.51 -0.23
N ILE A 96 5.72 11.76 -1.54
CA ILE A 96 4.64 12.54 -2.16
C ILE A 96 3.30 11.81 -1.97
N ILE A 97 3.23 10.54 -2.33
CA ILE A 97 2.02 9.71 -2.20
C ILE A 97 1.57 9.67 -0.74
N TYR A 98 2.47 9.44 0.21
CA TYR A 98 2.13 9.45 1.63
C TYR A 98 1.63 10.82 2.09
N THR A 99 2.29 11.91 1.67
CA THR A 99 1.91 13.26 2.05
C THR A 99 0.53 13.63 1.52
N LYS A 100 0.18 13.21 0.31
CA LYS A 100 -1.06 13.62 -0.38
C LYS A 100 -2.22 12.67 -0.14
N LEU A 101 -1.95 11.37 0.00
CA LEU A 101 -2.94 10.29 0.01
C LEU A 101 -2.89 9.41 1.26
N GLY A 102 -1.84 9.53 2.07
CA GLY A 102 -1.62 8.71 3.26
C GLY A 102 -2.75 8.82 4.28
N ASN A 103 -3.01 7.72 4.99
CA ASN A 103 -4.12 7.60 5.95
C ASN A 103 -5.48 8.00 5.37
N ASP A 104 -5.64 7.85 4.06
CA ASP A 104 -6.87 8.16 3.32
C ASP A 104 -7.33 9.62 3.43
N VAL A 105 -6.38 10.55 3.61
CA VAL A 105 -6.65 11.98 3.86
C VAL A 105 -7.47 12.65 2.74
N ASN A 106 -7.36 12.16 1.50
CA ASN A 106 -8.12 12.66 0.37
C ASN A 106 -8.49 11.51 -0.59
N ARG A 107 -9.52 10.75 -0.21
CA ARG A 107 -10.04 9.63 -1.02
C ARG A 107 -10.37 10.02 -2.46
N PRO A 108 -11.09 11.12 -2.76
CA PRO A 108 -11.38 11.52 -4.15
C PRO A 108 -10.13 11.79 -4.99
N LEU A 109 -9.05 12.30 -4.40
CA LEU A 109 -7.79 12.49 -5.10
C LEU A 109 -7.07 11.17 -5.36
N CYS A 110 -7.02 10.27 -4.36
CA CYS A 110 -6.43 8.93 -4.51
C CYS A 110 -7.13 8.14 -5.61
N GLU A 111 -8.45 8.25 -5.66
CA GLU A 111 -9.28 7.69 -6.71
C GLU A 111 -8.92 8.21 -8.11
N LYS A 112 -8.82 9.52 -8.29
CA LYS A 112 -8.37 10.12 -9.56
C LYS A 112 -6.97 9.67 -9.96
N PHE A 113 -6.07 9.52 -8.99
CA PHE A 113 -4.71 9.04 -9.21
C PHE A 113 -4.68 7.57 -9.65
N VAL A 114 -5.51 6.70 -9.06
CA VAL A 114 -5.65 5.31 -9.52
C VAL A 114 -6.27 5.27 -10.91
N ASP A 115 -7.31 6.06 -11.17
CA ASP A 115 -8.03 6.09 -12.45
C ASP A 115 -7.17 6.65 -13.60
N SER A 116 -6.18 7.51 -13.29
CA SER A 116 -5.22 8.02 -14.29
C SER A 116 -4.14 7.03 -14.67
N GLY A 117 -4.09 5.84 -14.06
CA GLY A 117 -2.97 4.91 -14.21
C GLY A 117 -1.72 5.40 -13.47
N TYR A 118 -1.90 6.06 -12.33
CA TYR A 118 -0.84 6.53 -11.45
C TYR A 118 0.00 7.69 -12.00
N ASP A 119 -0.62 8.60 -12.75
CA ASP A 119 0.05 9.85 -13.20
C ASP A 119 0.34 10.76 -12.00
N MET A 120 1.64 10.89 -11.66
CA MET A 120 2.11 11.69 -10.53
C MET A 120 1.71 13.18 -10.62
N ASN A 121 1.46 13.72 -11.83
CA ASN A 121 1.00 15.10 -12.01
C ASN A 121 -0.38 15.38 -11.38
N ILE A 122 -1.16 14.33 -11.07
CA ILE A 122 -2.45 14.47 -10.39
C ILE A 122 -2.27 14.89 -8.93
N ILE A 123 -1.16 14.52 -8.29
CA ILE A 123 -0.96 14.69 -6.85
C ILE A 123 0.21 15.60 -6.47
N ILE A 124 1.07 15.96 -7.42
CA ILE A 124 2.15 16.95 -7.23
C ILE A 124 1.57 18.35 -7.03
#